data_AF-A0A1G1F528-F1
#
_entry.id   AF-A0A1G1F528-F1
#
_cell.length_a   1.000
_cell.length_b   1.000
_cell.length_c   1.000
_cell.angle_alpha   90.00
_cell.angle_beta   90.00
_cell.angle_gamma   90.00
#
_symmetry.space_group_name_H-M   'P 1'
#
loop_
_entity.id
_entity.type
_entity.pdbx_description
1 polymer ?
#
loop_
_entity_poly.entity_id
_entity_poly.type
_entity_poly.pdbx_seq_one_letter_code
_entity_poly.pdbx_strand_id
1 'polypeptide(L)'
;MWKRTRNVLLMVVMVSILGIVTWYAISVLPYLSDVKSISKEGEIMVSTASDRLYALTVASESKEHIRASAMSAAYRALIYERKGGGNLSWHLNNLLLLMASHVHFNDKQVFGIWAYYAPYERGRGLNKAAEYYFRKPLSRLGEREYAVLISAARSPMRYKPGSEHSEQRADMILKKAENL
;
A
#
# COMPACT_ATOMS: atom_id res chain seq x y z
N MET A 1 -2.43 48.96 -12.38
CA MET A 1 -1.90 47.65 -12.81
C MET A 1 -2.00 46.55 -11.75
N TRP A 2 -1.59 46.80 -10.49
CA TRP A 2 -1.58 45.79 -9.40
C TRP A 2 -2.92 45.05 -9.14
N LYS A 3 -4.06 45.76 -9.16
CA LYS A 3 -5.38 45.11 -8.97
C LYS A 3 -5.71 44.10 -10.08
N ARG A 4 -5.32 44.39 -11.33
CA ARG A 4 -5.59 43.53 -12.49
C ARG A 4 -4.72 42.26 -12.46
N THR A 5 -3.43 42.39 -12.15
CA THR A 5 -2.52 41.24 -12.01
C THR A 5 -2.93 40.34 -10.85
N ARG A 6 -3.32 40.91 -9.71
CA ARG A 6 -3.86 40.14 -8.57
C ARG A 6 -5.09 39.32 -8.93
N ASN A 7 -6.06 39.92 -9.62
CA ASN A 7 -7.29 39.23 -10.01
C ASN A 7 -7.02 38.08 -10.98
N VAL A 8 -6.09 38.25 -11.94
CA VAL A 8 -5.67 37.18 -12.84
C VAL A 8 -5.02 36.03 -12.06
N LEU A 9 -4.11 36.34 -11.13
CA LEU A 9 -3.47 35.31 -10.29
C LEU A 9 -4.50 34.52 -9.48
N LEU A 10 -5.46 35.21 -8.85
CA LEU A 10 -6.54 34.57 -8.10
C LEU A 10 -7.38 33.64 -8.98
N MET A 11 -7.69 34.08 -10.20
CA MET A 11 -8.45 33.27 -11.16
C MET A 11 -7.69 32.00 -11.55
N VAL A 12 -6.38 32.11 -11.85
CA VAL A 12 -5.54 30.94 -12.17
C VAL A 12 -5.54 29.94 -11.01
N VAL A 13 -5.34 30.40 -9.78
CA VAL A 13 -5.35 29.54 -8.59
C VAL A 13 -6.70 28.86 -8.41
N MET A 14 -7.82 29.60 -8.51
CA MET A 14 -9.16 29.02 -8.37
C MET A 14 -9.46 27.96 -9.42
N VAL A 15 -9.10 28.22 -10.69
CA VAL A 15 -9.29 27.25 -11.78
C VAL A 15 -8.45 26.00 -11.54
N SER A 16 -7.21 26.12 -11.09
CA SER A 16 -6.37 24.97 -10.74
C SER A 16 -6.96 24.14 -9.60
N ILE A 17 -7.47 24.79 -8.54
CA ILE A 17 -8.13 24.10 -7.41
C ILE A 17 -9.37 23.36 -7.90
N LEU A 18 -10.23 24.02 -8.67
CA LEU A 18 -11.43 23.39 -9.25
C LEU A 18 -11.08 22.20 -10.14
N GLY A 19 -10.01 22.31 -10.94
CA GLY A 19 -9.51 21.21 -11.76
C GLY A 19 -9.09 20.00 -10.93
N ILE A 20 -8.32 20.21 -9.86
CA ILE A 20 -7.89 19.13 -8.95
C ILE A 20 -9.08 18.51 -8.23
N VAL A 21 -10.03 19.31 -7.72
CA VAL A 21 -11.24 18.82 -7.04
C VAL A 21 -12.09 17.97 -7.99
N THR A 22 -12.30 18.45 -9.22
CA THR A 22 -13.05 17.73 -10.25
C THR A 22 -12.36 16.42 -10.61
N TRP A 23 -11.05 16.44 -10.78
CA TRP A 23 -10.27 15.24 -11.08
C TRP A 23 -10.34 14.22 -9.94
N TYR A 24 -10.23 14.65 -8.68
CA TYR A 24 -10.45 13.80 -7.51
C TYR A 24 -11.86 13.18 -7.48
N ALA A 25 -12.90 13.98 -7.73
CA ALA A 25 -14.29 13.53 -7.72
C ALA A 25 -14.57 12.46 -8.78
N ILE A 26 -13.91 12.54 -9.94
CA ILE A 26 -14.10 11.59 -11.05
C ILE A 26 -13.18 10.37 -10.91
N SER A 27 -11.94 10.55 -10.46
CA SER A 27 -10.91 9.49 -10.51
C SER A 27 -10.74 8.71 -9.21
N VAL A 28 -11.03 9.31 -8.05
CA VAL A 28 -10.80 8.66 -6.74
C VAL A 28 -12.11 8.36 -6.03
N LEU A 29 -13.01 9.35 -5.93
CA LEU A 29 -14.26 9.22 -5.16
C LEU A 29 -15.08 7.96 -5.49
N PRO A 30 -15.25 7.54 -6.77
CA PRO A 30 -16.06 6.37 -7.10
C PRO A 30 -15.50 5.05 -6.57
N TYR A 31 -14.20 4.98 -6.25
CA TYR A 31 -13.52 3.78 -5.79
C TYR A 31 -13.23 3.81 -4.29
N LEU A 32 -13.50 4.93 -3.62
CA LEU A 32 -13.14 5.11 -2.22
C LEU A 32 -13.90 4.15 -1.30
N SER A 33 -15.14 3.78 -1.63
CA SER A 33 -15.91 2.75 -0.90
C SER A 33 -15.22 1.38 -0.98
N ASP A 34 -14.76 0.99 -2.15
CA ASP A 34 -14.10 -0.30 -2.38
C ASP A 34 -12.78 -0.37 -1.60
N VAL A 35 -11.96 0.70 -1.68
CA VAL A 35 -10.71 0.80 -0.91
C VAL A 35 -10.97 0.77 0.60
N LYS A 36 -12.05 1.40 1.07
CA LYS A 36 -12.46 1.32 2.49
C LYS A 36 -12.92 -0.09 2.89
N SER A 37 -13.59 -0.82 2.02
CA SER A 37 -13.94 -2.23 2.28
C SER A 37 -12.68 -3.08 2.40
N ILE A 38 -11.76 -2.95 1.43
CA ILE A 38 -10.47 -3.64 1.42
C ILE A 38 -9.65 -3.30 2.66
N SER A 39 -9.64 -2.03 3.09
CA SER A 39 -9.00 -1.61 4.33
C SER A 39 -9.55 -2.37 5.53
N LYS A 40 -10.89 -2.43 5.68
CA LYS A 40 -11.52 -3.14 6.79
C LYS A 40 -11.22 -4.64 6.77
N GLU A 41 -11.31 -5.28 5.61
CA GLU A 41 -10.98 -6.70 5.45
C GLU A 41 -9.50 -6.97 5.77
N GLY A 42 -8.61 -6.12 5.28
CA GLY A 42 -7.19 -6.15 5.57
C GLY A 42 -6.89 -5.94 7.05
N GLU A 43 -7.55 -4.99 7.71
CA GLU A 43 -7.43 -4.76 9.15
C GLU A 43 -7.88 -5.97 9.96
N ILE A 44 -9.01 -6.59 9.62
CA ILE A 44 -9.45 -7.83 10.26
C ILE A 44 -8.36 -8.90 10.09
N MET A 45 -7.83 -9.07 8.87
CA MET A 45 -6.74 -10.01 8.59
C MET A 45 -5.53 -9.78 9.49
N VAL A 46 -5.01 -8.55 9.55
CA VAL A 46 -3.80 -8.25 10.35
C VAL A 46 -4.06 -8.17 11.85
N SER A 47 -5.27 -7.84 12.29
CA SER A 47 -5.63 -7.77 13.72
C SER A 47 -5.63 -9.14 14.40
N THR A 48 -5.83 -10.21 13.62
CA THR A 48 -5.70 -11.58 14.12
C THR A 48 -4.25 -12.03 14.21
N ALA A 49 -3.32 -11.30 13.58
CA ALA A 49 -1.89 -11.55 13.64
C ALA A 49 -1.25 -10.81 14.83
N SER A 50 0.03 -11.08 15.07
CA SER A 50 0.79 -10.38 16.12
C SER A 50 1.00 -8.90 15.75
N ASP A 51 0.92 -8.00 16.74
CA ASP A 51 1.33 -6.59 16.61
C ASP A 51 2.77 -6.44 16.06
N ARG A 52 3.61 -7.47 16.26
CA ARG A 52 4.96 -7.56 15.70
C ARG A 52 4.99 -7.52 14.18
N LEU A 53 3.97 -8.03 13.50
CA LEU A 53 3.92 -8.05 12.02
C LEU A 53 3.97 -6.62 11.45
N TYR A 54 3.24 -5.68 12.05
CA TYR A 54 3.29 -4.28 11.64
C TYR A 54 4.67 -3.66 11.88
N ALA A 55 5.23 -3.85 13.07
CA ALA A 55 6.55 -3.33 13.44
C ALA A 55 7.66 -3.83 12.50
N LEU A 56 7.69 -5.13 12.22
CA LEU A 56 8.64 -5.74 11.27
C LEU A 56 8.47 -5.19 9.86
N THR A 57 7.23 -4.96 9.42
CA THR A 57 6.98 -4.41 8.07
C THR A 57 7.47 -2.96 7.99
N VAL A 58 7.21 -2.15 9.01
CA VAL A 58 7.71 -0.77 9.10
C VAL A 58 9.24 -0.75 9.14
N ALA A 59 9.88 -1.67 9.87
CA ALA A 59 11.34 -1.82 9.89
C ALA A 59 11.92 -2.19 8.51
N SER A 60 11.18 -2.96 7.71
CA SER A 60 11.58 -3.38 6.36
C SER A 60 11.46 -2.25 5.32
N GLU A 61 10.33 -1.54 5.30
CA GLU A 61 9.93 -0.68 4.18
C GLU A 61 9.71 0.80 4.53
N SER A 62 9.54 1.18 5.80
CA SER A 62 8.97 2.49 6.24
C SER A 62 7.46 2.63 5.99
N LYS A 63 6.82 3.52 6.76
CA LYS A 63 5.38 3.79 6.65
C LYS A 63 4.99 4.38 5.30
N GLU A 64 5.83 5.26 4.77
CA GLU A 64 5.63 5.97 3.50
C GLU A 64 5.67 4.98 2.33
N HIS A 65 6.62 4.03 2.35
CA HIS A 65 6.71 3.01 1.31
C HIS A 65 5.53 2.04 1.37
N ILE A 66 5.11 1.62 2.58
CA ILE A 66 3.92 0.78 2.76
C ILE A 66 2.70 1.50 2.15
N ARG A 67 2.53 2.80 2.42
CA ARG A 67 1.43 3.61 1.88
C ARG A 67 1.49 3.72 0.36
N ALA A 68 2.64 4.08 -0.20
CA ALA A 68 2.81 4.17 -1.66
C ALA A 68 2.52 2.82 -2.34
N SER A 69 3.04 1.73 -1.78
CA SER A 69 2.82 0.36 -2.29
C SER A 69 1.35 -0.05 -2.22
N ALA A 70 0.69 0.17 -1.07
CA ALA A 70 -0.73 -0.12 -0.86
C ALA A 70 -1.62 0.61 -1.87
N MET A 71 -1.41 1.92 -2.03
CA MET A 71 -2.22 2.74 -2.94
C MET A 71 -1.96 2.37 -4.39
N SER A 72 -0.70 2.10 -4.77
CA SER A 72 -0.37 1.66 -6.11
C SER A 72 -1.00 0.30 -6.44
N ALA A 73 -1.04 -0.63 -5.48
CA ALA A 73 -1.67 -1.93 -5.65
C ALA A 73 -3.20 -1.82 -5.75
N ALA A 74 -3.82 -1.00 -4.89
CA ALA A 74 -5.25 -0.74 -4.93
C ALA A 74 -5.67 -0.05 -6.23
N TYR A 75 -4.93 0.98 -6.66
CA TYR A 75 -5.15 1.67 -7.94
C TYR A 75 -5.08 0.69 -9.12
N ARG A 76 -4.04 -0.16 -9.14
CA ARG A 76 -3.87 -1.16 -10.19
C ARG A 76 -5.08 -2.10 -10.26
N ALA A 77 -5.50 -2.65 -9.12
CA ALA A 77 -6.56 -3.64 -9.04
C ALA A 77 -7.97 -3.08 -9.35
N LEU A 78 -8.27 -1.86 -8.88
CA LEU A 78 -9.62 -1.30 -8.96
C LEU A 78 -9.84 -0.44 -10.21
N ILE A 79 -8.79 0.24 -10.68
CA ILE A 79 -8.92 1.30 -11.68
C ILE A 79 -8.20 0.92 -12.96
N TYR A 80 -6.90 0.67 -12.89
CA TYR A 80 -6.09 0.46 -14.10
C TYR A 80 -6.46 -0.81 -14.86
N GLU A 81 -6.59 -1.95 -14.17
CA GLU A 81 -6.94 -3.22 -14.80
C GLU A 81 -8.37 -3.21 -15.40
N ARG A 82 -9.26 -2.32 -14.95
CA ARG A 82 -10.65 -2.21 -15.45
C ARG A 82 -10.81 -1.23 -16.61
N LYS A 83 -10.14 -0.09 -16.56
CA LYS A 83 -10.33 1.00 -17.54
C LYS A 83 -9.24 1.06 -18.61
N GLY A 84 -8.07 0.47 -18.36
CA GLY A 84 -6.87 0.74 -19.15
C GLY A 84 -6.43 2.22 -19.01
N GLY A 85 -5.30 2.57 -19.62
CA GLY A 85 -4.81 3.95 -19.64
C GLY A 85 -3.36 4.06 -20.08
N GLY A 86 -2.93 5.28 -20.41
CA GLY A 86 -1.54 5.56 -20.71
C GLY A 86 -0.68 5.70 -19.44
N ASN A 87 0.64 5.55 -19.57
CA ASN A 87 1.59 5.67 -18.45
C ASN A 87 1.41 6.97 -17.66
N LEU A 88 1.21 8.11 -18.34
CA LEU A 88 1.02 9.39 -17.66
C LEU A 88 -0.23 9.39 -16.77
N SER A 89 -1.37 8.92 -17.28
CA SER A 89 -2.59 8.80 -16.49
C SER A 89 -2.42 7.86 -15.30
N TRP A 90 -1.65 6.78 -15.46
CA TRP A 90 -1.33 5.87 -14.37
C TRP A 90 -0.54 6.57 -13.26
N HIS A 91 0.55 7.25 -13.60
CA HIS A 91 1.37 7.98 -12.61
C HIS A 91 0.58 9.08 -11.90
N LEU A 92 -0.17 9.87 -12.66
CA LEU A 92 -0.95 11.00 -12.15
C LEU A 92 -2.07 10.55 -11.21
N ASN A 93 -2.84 9.53 -11.60
CA ASN A 93 -3.90 9.01 -10.75
C ASN A 93 -3.35 8.29 -9.51
N ASN A 94 -2.22 7.60 -9.63
CA ASN A 94 -1.56 6.96 -8.49
C ASN A 94 -1.08 8.01 -7.47
N LEU A 95 -0.49 9.12 -7.94
CA LEU A 95 -0.12 10.25 -7.09
C LEU A 95 -1.36 10.87 -6.41
N LEU A 96 -2.44 11.08 -7.16
CA LEU A 96 -3.69 11.62 -6.62
C LEU A 96 -4.27 10.72 -5.53
N LEU A 97 -4.27 9.39 -5.75
CA LEU A 97 -4.74 8.43 -4.77
C LEU A 97 -3.82 8.38 -3.54
N LEU A 98 -2.50 8.46 -3.73
CA LEU A 98 -1.54 8.54 -2.62
C LEU A 98 -1.80 9.76 -1.75
N MET A 99 -1.99 10.94 -2.35
CA MET A 99 -2.34 12.18 -1.64
C MET A 99 -3.67 12.06 -0.91
N ALA A 100 -4.71 11.57 -1.60
CA ALA A 100 -6.02 11.31 -1.02
C ALA A 100 -5.94 10.34 0.16
N SER A 101 -5.01 9.38 0.13
CA SER A 101 -4.88 8.39 1.20
C SER A 101 -4.53 9.02 2.54
N HIS A 102 -3.77 10.11 2.56
CA HIS A 102 -3.41 10.83 3.78
C HIS A 102 -4.62 11.49 4.45
N VAL A 103 -5.68 11.78 3.67
CA VAL A 103 -6.93 12.37 4.18
C VAL A 103 -7.90 11.28 4.64
N HIS A 104 -7.94 10.14 3.95
CA HIS A 104 -8.98 9.12 4.18
C HIS A 104 -8.56 7.91 4.99
N PHE A 105 -7.26 7.64 5.15
CA PHE A 105 -6.76 6.43 5.78
C PHE A 105 -5.64 6.71 6.78
N ASN A 106 -5.81 6.17 7.98
CA ASN A 106 -4.75 6.10 8.99
C ASN A 106 -3.74 4.97 8.66
N ASP A 107 -2.66 4.87 9.45
CA ASP A 107 -1.58 3.91 9.17
C ASP A 107 -2.03 2.44 9.29
N LYS A 108 -2.95 2.11 10.19
CA LYS A 108 -3.49 0.74 10.35
C LYS A 108 -4.32 0.34 9.14
N GLN A 109 -5.17 1.25 8.68
CA GLN A 109 -5.97 1.08 7.46
C GLN A 109 -5.09 0.85 6.23
N VAL A 110 -4.08 1.69 6.06
CA VAL A 110 -3.10 1.55 4.98
C VAL A 110 -2.36 0.21 5.06
N PHE A 111 -1.97 -0.21 6.26
CA PHE A 111 -1.33 -1.49 6.46
C PHE A 111 -2.25 -2.66 6.12
N GLY A 112 -3.54 -2.57 6.46
CA GLY A 112 -4.55 -3.54 6.03
C GLY A 112 -4.65 -3.66 4.51
N ILE A 113 -4.68 -2.53 3.80
CA ILE A 113 -4.70 -2.51 2.32
C ILE A 113 -3.42 -3.14 1.76
N TRP A 114 -2.25 -2.81 2.32
CA TRP A 114 -0.99 -3.42 1.94
C TRP A 114 -1.00 -4.95 2.12
N ALA A 115 -1.42 -5.42 3.31
CA ALA A 115 -1.49 -6.84 3.63
C ALA A 115 -2.46 -7.59 2.72
N TYR A 116 -3.59 -6.98 2.38
CA TYR A 116 -4.59 -7.54 1.47
C TYR A 116 -4.02 -7.73 0.04
N TYR A 117 -3.23 -6.78 -0.45
CA TYR A 117 -2.66 -6.82 -1.79
C TYR A 117 -1.22 -7.34 -1.88
N ALA A 118 -0.58 -7.70 -0.76
CA ALA A 118 0.80 -8.17 -0.70
C ALA A 118 1.01 -9.32 -1.70
N PRO A 119 1.91 -9.18 -2.69
CA PRO A 119 2.07 -10.19 -3.72
C PRO A 119 2.77 -11.43 -3.18
N TYR A 120 2.46 -12.58 -3.77
CA TYR A 120 3.20 -13.83 -3.60
C TYR A 120 3.18 -14.63 -4.89
N GLU A 121 3.89 -15.76 -4.95
CA GLU A 121 4.04 -16.60 -6.15
C GLU A 121 2.74 -16.97 -6.87
N ARG A 122 1.62 -17.11 -6.16
CA ARG A 122 0.33 -17.54 -6.75
C ARG A 122 -0.80 -16.51 -6.61
N GLY A 123 -0.49 -15.25 -6.28
CA GLY A 123 -1.53 -14.22 -6.18
C GLY A 123 -1.18 -13.08 -5.25
N ARG A 124 -2.18 -12.64 -4.47
CA ARG A 124 -2.08 -11.52 -3.52
C ARG A 124 -2.73 -11.87 -2.18
N GLY A 125 -2.24 -11.26 -1.10
CA GLY A 125 -2.75 -11.37 0.26
C GLY A 125 -1.83 -12.15 1.19
N LEU A 126 -1.49 -11.56 2.34
CA LEU A 126 -0.59 -12.16 3.32
C LEU A 126 -1.13 -13.46 3.93
N ASN A 127 -2.43 -13.57 4.22
CA ASN A 127 -3.01 -14.83 4.71
C ASN A 127 -2.76 -15.99 3.72
N LYS A 128 -3.05 -15.76 2.44
CA LYS A 128 -2.85 -16.76 1.39
C LYS A 128 -1.37 -17.08 1.20
N ALA A 129 -0.51 -16.08 1.31
CA ALA A 129 0.93 -16.27 1.24
C ALA A 129 1.46 -17.08 2.44
N ALA A 130 0.97 -16.83 3.65
CA ALA A 130 1.32 -17.59 4.85
C ALA A 130 0.92 -19.07 4.73
N GLU A 131 -0.31 -19.33 4.28
CA GLU A 131 -0.80 -20.68 4.02
C GLU A 131 -0.01 -21.37 2.91
N TYR A 132 0.35 -20.64 1.86
CA TYR A 132 1.11 -21.17 0.74
C TYR A 132 2.53 -21.59 1.12
N TYR A 133 3.27 -20.69 1.79
CA TYR A 133 4.68 -20.90 2.10
C TYR A 133 4.93 -21.71 3.36
N PHE A 134 4.09 -21.55 4.39
CA PHE A 134 4.32 -22.13 5.72
C PHE A 134 3.26 -23.14 6.15
N ARG A 135 2.19 -23.33 5.36
CA ARG A 135 1.04 -24.20 5.71
C ARG A 135 0.41 -23.82 7.06
N LYS A 136 0.46 -22.53 7.40
CA LYS A 136 -0.05 -21.98 8.66
C LYS A 136 -0.92 -20.76 8.37
N PRO A 137 -1.96 -20.50 9.18
CA PRO A 137 -2.63 -19.21 9.15
C PRO A 137 -1.65 -18.12 9.61
N LEU A 138 -1.85 -16.89 9.11
CA LEU A 138 -0.97 -15.73 9.42
C LEU A 138 -0.83 -15.50 10.93
N SER A 139 -1.88 -15.76 11.72
CA SER A 139 -1.90 -15.62 13.17
C SER A 139 -1.02 -16.63 13.93
N ARG A 140 -0.56 -17.70 13.27
CA ARG A 140 0.30 -18.74 13.86
C ARG A 140 1.74 -18.71 13.36
N LEU A 141 2.12 -17.67 12.62
CA LEU A 141 3.51 -17.51 12.20
C LEU A 141 4.36 -17.00 13.37
N GLY A 142 5.56 -17.54 13.48
CA GLY A 142 6.61 -16.99 14.34
C GLY A 142 7.21 -15.71 13.75
N GLU A 143 7.98 -14.98 14.57
CA GLU A 143 8.60 -13.72 14.17
C GLU A 143 9.52 -13.85 12.95
N ARG A 144 10.30 -14.94 12.90
CA ARG A 144 11.14 -15.27 11.74
C ARG A 144 10.30 -15.51 10.48
N GLU A 145 9.21 -16.25 10.60
CA GLU A 145 8.31 -16.56 9.48
C GLU A 145 7.64 -15.28 8.95
N TYR A 146 7.29 -14.33 9.83
CA TYR A 146 6.85 -12.99 9.39
C TYR A 146 7.93 -12.25 8.61
N ALA A 147 9.16 -12.21 9.10
CA ALA A 147 10.26 -11.51 8.41
C ALA A 147 10.53 -12.11 7.01
N VAL A 148 10.46 -13.43 6.88
CA VAL A 148 10.54 -14.13 5.59
C VAL A 148 9.33 -13.82 4.71
N LEU A 149 8.11 -13.81 5.27
CA LEU A 149 6.89 -13.49 4.51
C LEU A 149 6.90 -12.05 3.99
N ILE A 150 7.33 -11.08 4.80
CA ILE A 150 7.51 -9.67 4.41
C ILE A 150 8.54 -9.55 3.29
N SER A 151 9.63 -10.32 3.37
CA SER A 151 10.65 -10.38 2.32
C SER A 151 10.05 -10.86 1.00
N ALA A 152 9.28 -11.96 1.03
CA ALA A 152 8.58 -12.48 -0.14
C ALA A 152 7.59 -11.45 -0.71
N ALA A 153 6.85 -10.73 0.14
CA ALA A 153 5.90 -9.69 -0.29
C ALA A 153 6.58 -8.53 -1.07
N ARG A 154 7.86 -8.27 -0.85
CA ARG A 154 8.61 -7.28 -1.63
C ARG A 154 8.94 -7.76 -3.05
N SER A 155 9.34 -9.03 -3.17
CA SER A 155 9.70 -9.63 -4.46
C SER A 155 9.62 -11.16 -4.35
N PRO A 156 8.48 -11.76 -4.70
CA PRO A 156 8.24 -13.18 -4.43
C PRO A 156 9.25 -14.11 -5.13
N MET A 157 9.72 -13.70 -6.31
CA MET A 157 10.71 -14.45 -7.08
C MET A 157 12.11 -14.42 -6.44
N ARG A 158 12.52 -13.26 -5.92
CA ARG A 158 13.86 -13.07 -5.34
C ARG A 158 13.96 -13.61 -3.92
N TYR A 159 12.92 -13.36 -3.13
CA TYR A 159 12.87 -13.66 -1.69
C TYR A 159 11.92 -14.82 -1.41
N LYS A 160 11.95 -15.84 -2.27
CA LYS A 160 11.22 -17.08 -2.02
C LYS A 160 11.68 -17.68 -0.68
N PRO A 161 10.76 -18.06 0.23
CA PRO A 161 11.12 -18.67 1.51
C PRO A 161 12.06 -19.86 1.34
N GLY A 162 13.10 -19.93 2.18
CA GLY A 162 14.17 -20.92 2.09
C GLY A 162 15.31 -20.57 1.12
N SER A 163 15.22 -19.46 0.37
CA SER A 163 16.36 -18.96 -0.42
C SER A 163 17.35 -18.19 0.46
N GLU A 164 18.63 -18.21 0.10
CA GLU A 164 19.67 -17.46 0.82
C GLU A 164 19.34 -15.96 0.91
N HIS A 165 18.87 -15.37 -0.19
CA HIS A 165 18.45 -13.96 -0.21
C HIS A 165 17.27 -13.67 0.71
N SER A 166 16.34 -14.62 0.85
CA SER A 166 15.22 -14.50 1.78
C SER A 166 15.70 -14.50 3.23
N GLU A 167 16.59 -15.43 3.59
CA GLU A 167 17.13 -15.53 4.94
C GLU A 167 17.94 -14.30 5.34
N GLN A 168 18.85 -13.84 4.46
CA GLN A 168 19.63 -12.62 4.68
C GLN A 168 18.74 -11.40 4.89
N ARG A 169 17.65 -11.29 4.13
CA ARG A 169 16.70 -10.19 4.27
C ARG A 169 15.91 -10.30 5.57
N ALA A 170 15.46 -11.49 5.94
CA ALA A 170 14.76 -11.71 7.19
C ALA A 170 15.64 -11.36 8.40
N ASP A 171 16.94 -11.69 8.38
CA ASP A 171 17.89 -11.29 9.43
C ASP A 171 18.00 -9.78 9.56
N MET A 172 18.10 -9.10 8.41
CA MET A 172 18.14 -7.65 8.36
C MET A 172 16.87 -7.01 8.92
N ILE A 173 15.69 -7.57 8.63
CA ILE A 173 14.42 -7.06 9.13
C ILE A 173 14.34 -7.21 10.66
N LEU A 174 14.66 -8.40 11.19
CA LEU A 174 14.66 -8.65 12.63
C LEU A 174 15.62 -7.72 13.36
N LYS A 175 16.86 -7.61 12.87
CA LYS A 175 17.88 -6.71 13.43
C LYS A 175 17.42 -5.24 13.41
N LYS A 176 16.76 -4.79 12.35
CA LYS A 176 16.23 -3.42 12.29
C LYS A 176 15.11 -3.20 13.32
N ALA A 177 14.25 -4.20 13.52
CA ALA A 177 13.13 -4.10 14.44
C ALA A 177 13.56 -4.11 15.93
N GLU A 178 14.70 -4.71 16.26
CA GLU A 178 15.29 -4.63 17.61
C GLU A 178 15.76 -3.22 17.99
N ASN A 179 15.98 -2.34 16.99
CA ASN A 179 16.48 -0.98 17.19
C ASN A 179 15.39 0.10 17.08
N LEU A 180 14.11 -0.30 17.02
CA LEU A 180 12.93 0.58 16.99
C LEU A 180 12.23 0.62 18.36
#